data_AF-A0A7S2P000-F1
#
_entry.id   AF-A0A7S2P000-F1
#
_cell.length_a   1.000
_cell.length_b   1.000
_cell.length_c   1.000
_cell.angle_alpha   90.00
_cell.angle_beta   90.00
_cell.angle_gamma   90.00
#
_symmetry.space_group_name_H-M   'P 1'
#
loop_
_entity.id
_entity.type
_entity.pdbx_description
1 polymer ?
#
loop_
_entity_poly.entity_id
_entity_poly.type
_entity_poly.pdbx_seq_one_letter_code
_entity_poly.pdbx_strand_id
1 'polypeptide(L)'
;IKMKMIQSTPFVNILPPLHAHMWGMVDATSWNVRGKNYMVDRKKQQCNDAVFRLMVMDLVETSRPIFSGICSHPKERLQLALQKEKRGIDCGLPPFVVVINLYIPGPPHYHSVMYFAVDDLAEIEGKTGTPFSKLAERFFFGQDDTFRDNVFKLFPRVSEGSFFVRKAVGSTPALIGKRLKQYYYQADRYFEVVVDISSKPKASSIVKLSKGF
;
A
#
# COMPACT_ATOMS: atom_id res chain seq x y z
N ILE A 1 -11.91 14.32 -15.93
CA ILE A 1 -12.02 12.96 -15.36
C ILE A 1 -13.50 12.57 -15.44
N LYS A 2 -13.89 11.71 -16.38
CA LYS A 2 -15.27 11.21 -16.53
C LYS A 2 -15.30 9.81 -15.92
N MET A 3 -16.08 9.63 -14.86
CA MET A 3 -16.27 8.33 -14.17
C MET A 3 -17.72 7.87 -14.37
N LYS A 4 -17.92 6.57 -14.60
CA LYS A 4 -19.24 5.93 -14.77
C LYS A 4 -19.41 4.86 -13.66
N MET A 5 -20.62 4.73 -13.10
CA MET A 5 -20.89 4.06 -11.80
C MET A 5 -21.76 2.79 -11.89
N ILE A 6 -21.56 1.81 -10.97
CA ILE A 6 -22.52 0.79 -10.48
C ILE A 6 -22.18 0.42 -8.98
N GLN A 7 -23.22 0.19 -8.13
CA GLN A 7 -23.28 0.02 -6.63
C GLN A 7 -22.65 -1.30 -6.06
N SER A 8 -22.35 -1.58 -4.76
CA SER A 8 -22.74 -1.12 -3.38
C SER A 8 -21.78 -1.63 -2.24
N THR A 9 -21.50 -0.83 -1.17
CA THR A 9 -21.33 -1.15 0.31
C THR A 9 -20.87 0.11 1.11
N PRO A 10 -21.11 0.24 2.44
CA PRO A 10 -21.03 1.51 3.17
C PRO A 10 -19.62 1.82 3.69
N PHE A 11 -18.81 2.48 2.85
CA PHE A 11 -17.74 3.38 3.26
C PHE A 11 -17.44 4.44 2.19
N VAL A 12 -17.88 4.23 0.94
CA VAL A 12 -17.44 5.07 -0.19
C VAL A 12 -18.57 5.33 -1.21
N ASN A 13 -18.94 6.59 -1.37
CA ASN A 13 -19.72 7.10 -2.53
C ASN A 13 -18.78 7.77 -3.55
N ILE A 14 -17.61 7.17 -3.81
CA ILE A 14 -16.59 7.65 -4.78
C ILE A 14 -15.84 6.46 -5.38
N LEU A 15 -16.14 6.15 -6.65
CA LEU A 15 -15.75 4.93 -7.36
C LEU A 15 -16.11 3.64 -6.61
N PRO A 16 -16.74 2.65 -7.26
CA PRO A 16 -16.77 1.33 -6.65
C PRO A 16 -15.30 0.90 -6.51
N PRO A 17 -14.85 0.49 -5.31
CA PRO A 17 -13.58 -0.19 -5.20
C PRO A 17 -13.58 -1.42 -6.11
N LEU A 18 -12.42 -2.02 -6.33
CA LEU A 18 -12.39 -3.34 -6.96
C LEU A 18 -13.43 -4.25 -6.26
N HIS A 19 -14.12 -5.09 -7.04
CA HIS A 19 -15.15 -5.95 -6.46
C HIS A 19 -14.55 -6.75 -5.30
N ALA A 20 -15.32 -7.01 -4.23
CA ALA A 20 -14.80 -7.61 -3.00
C ALA A 20 -14.12 -8.98 -3.20
N HIS A 21 -14.39 -9.69 -4.31
CA HIS A 21 -13.72 -10.94 -4.65
C HIS A 21 -12.35 -10.75 -5.35
N MET A 22 -11.99 -9.52 -5.72
CA MET A 22 -10.76 -9.19 -6.45
C MET A 22 -9.62 -8.72 -5.54
N TRP A 23 -9.89 -8.52 -4.25
CA TRP A 23 -8.91 -8.11 -3.25
C TRP A 23 -9.28 -8.69 -1.89
N GLY A 24 -8.29 -8.82 -1.03
CA GLY A 24 -8.51 -9.35 0.30
C GLY A 24 -7.23 -9.32 1.12
N MET A 25 -7.40 -9.47 2.43
CA MET A 25 -6.27 -9.66 3.32
C MET A 25 -5.77 -11.10 3.18
N VAL A 26 -4.46 -11.25 3.13
CA VAL A 26 -3.82 -12.57 3.20
C VAL A 26 -3.36 -12.78 4.63
N ASP A 27 -3.45 -14.01 5.12
CA ASP A 27 -2.97 -14.39 6.45
C ASP A 27 -1.47 -14.09 6.60
N ALA A 28 -1.16 -13.12 7.46
CA ALA A 28 0.20 -12.69 7.77
C ALA A 28 1.07 -13.82 8.32
N THR A 29 0.47 -14.74 9.07
CA THR A 29 1.19 -15.86 9.69
C THR A 29 1.67 -16.89 8.67
N SER A 30 1.19 -16.82 7.42
CA SER A 30 1.67 -17.66 6.32
C SER A 30 3.11 -17.32 5.86
N TRP A 31 3.68 -16.22 6.35
CA TRP A 31 5.04 -15.81 6.01
C TRP A 31 6.04 -16.01 7.15
N ASN A 32 7.26 -16.39 6.76
CA ASN A 32 8.41 -16.47 7.65
C ASN A 32 9.31 -15.24 7.48
N VAL A 33 9.53 -14.51 8.58
CA VAL A 33 10.35 -13.29 8.65
C VAL A 33 11.68 -13.55 9.37
N ARG A 34 12.64 -12.63 9.25
CA ARG A 34 13.95 -12.75 9.90
C ARG A 34 13.76 -12.68 11.42
N GLY A 35 14.19 -13.73 12.13
CA GLY A 35 14.18 -13.72 13.60
C GLY A 35 15.22 -12.78 14.19
N LYS A 36 15.18 -12.58 15.50
CA LYS A 36 16.08 -11.67 16.25
C LYS A 36 17.57 -11.95 15.97
N ASN A 37 17.95 -13.22 15.88
CA ASN A 37 19.35 -13.65 15.71
C ASN A 37 19.70 -14.02 14.26
N TYR A 38 18.87 -13.64 13.28
CA TYR A 38 18.99 -14.06 11.87
C TYR A 38 20.38 -13.81 11.26
N MET A 39 21.08 -12.75 11.68
CA MET A 39 22.41 -12.43 11.14
C MET A 39 23.48 -13.47 11.53
N VAL A 40 23.25 -14.21 12.61
CA VAL A 40 24.13 -15.28 13.12
C VAL A 40 23.62 -16.65 12.68
N ASP A 41 22.36 -16.97 12.96
CA ASP A 41 21.81 -18.32 12.79
C ASP A 41 21.13 -18.58 11.44
N ARG A 42 20.86 -17.51 10.67
CA ARG A 42 20.09 -17.54 9.40
C ARG A 42 18.68 -18.14 9.54
N LYS A 43 18.13 -18.26 10.75
CA LYS A 43 16.81 -18.86 11.01
C LYS A 43 15.70 -17.83 10.90
N LYS A 44 14.68 -18.16 10.10
CA LYS A 44 13.45 -17.40 10.02
C LYS A 44 12.45 -17.91 11.06
N GLN A 45 11.56 -17.03 11.50
CA GLN A 45 10.45 -17.34 12.39
C GLN A 45 9.14 -16.95 11.72
N GLN A 46 8.05 -17.56 12.14
CA GLN A 46 6.72 -17.21 11.66
C GLN A 46 6.41 -15.74 12.01
N CYS A 47 5.70 -15.05 11.12
CA CYS A 47 5.22 -13.71 11.37
C CYS A 47 4.06 -13.74 12.38
N ASN A 48 3.95 -12.67 13.17
CA ASN A 48 2.75 -12.40 13.96
C ASN A 48 1.62 -11.91 13.05
N ASP A 49 0.45 -11.67 13.64
CA ASP A 49 -0.69 -11.05 12.96
C ASP A 49 -0.33 -9.70 12.33
N ALA A 50 -1.06 -9.35 11.28
CA ALA A 50 -0.90 -8.07 10.62
C ALA A 50 -1.29 -6.92 11.54
N VAL A 51 -0.41 -5.93 11.67
CA VAL A 51 -0.69 -4.71 12.46
C VAL A 51 -1.77 -3.85 11.80
N PHE A 52 -1.83 -3.85 10.47
CA PHE A 52 -2.79 -3.03 9.72
C PHE A 52 -3.80 -3.88 9.00
N ARG A 53 -5.05 -3.42 8.97
CA ARG A 53 -6.16 -4.11 8.32
C ARG A 53 -6.47 -3.47 6.97
N LEU A 54 -6.48 -4.24 5.89
CA LEU A 54 -6.84 -3.73 4.57
C LEU A 54 -8.34 -3.36 4.57
N MET A 55 -8.64 -2.07 4.37
CA MET A 55 -10.01 -1.57 4.31
C MET A 55 -10.59 -1.67 2.92
N VAL A 56 -9.81 -1.25 1.92
CA VAL A 56 -10.29 -1.13 0.54
C VAL A 56 -9.13 -1.00 -0.45
N MET A 57 -9.38 -1.39 -1.69
CA MET A 57 -8.46 -1.24 -2.81
C MET A 57 -9.14 -0.61 -4.03
N ASP A 58 -8.49 0.40 -4.61
CA ASP A 58 -8.93 1.05 -5.85
C ASP A 58 -7.98 0.79 -7.00
N LEU A 59 -8.55 0.75 -8.21
CA LEU A 59 -7.81 0.87 -9.45
C LEU A 59 -8.29 2.12 -10.18
N VAL A 60 -7.47 3.17 -10.16
CA VAL A 60 -7.82 4.47 -10.73
C VAL A 60 -7.11 4.66 -12.06
N GLU A 61 -7.89 4.76 -13.13
CA GLU A 61 -7.38 5.17 -14.45
C GLU A 61 -7.10 6.68 -14.48
N THR A 62 -5.94 7.04 -15.00
CA THR A 62 -5.49 8.43 -15.10
C THR A 62 -4.94 8.72 -16.49
N SER A 63 -5.02 9.98 -16.92
CA SER A 63 -4.38 10.42 -18.16
C SER A 63 -2.87 10.61 -18.03
N ARG A 64 -2.39 10.81 -16.79
CA ARG A 64 -0.99 11.04 -16.45
C ARG A 64 -0.70 10.50 -15.04
N PRO A 65 0.55 10.13 -14.73
CA PRO A 65 0.93 9.73 -13.38
C PRO A 65 0.61 10.83 -12.35
N ILE A 66 0.06 10.42 -11.20
CA ILE A 66 -0.18 11.28 -10.03
C ILE A 66 0.85 10.91 -8.98
N PHE A 67 2.06 11.46 -9.10
CA PHE A 67 3.10 11.25 -8.08
C PHE A 67 2.92 12.14 -6.85
N SER A 68 2.12 13.21 -6.93
CA SER A 68 1.83 14.16 -5.86
C SER A 68 0.97 13.61 -4.69
N GLY A 69 0.74 12.29 -4.65
CA GLY A 69 -0.16 11.63 -3.70
C GLY A 69 -1.63 11.79 -4.09
N ILE A 70 -2.32 10.67 -4.32
CA ILE A 70 -3.72 10.68 -4.75
C ILE A 70 -4.65 11.07 -3.59
N CYS A 71 -4.26 10.76 -2.35
CA CYS A 71 -5.07 10.98 -1.16
C CYS A 71 -5.12 12.45 -0.74
N SER A 72 -4.29 13.31 -1.33
CA SER A 72 -4.39 14.76 -1.13
C SER A 72 -5.55 15.38 -1.93
N HIS A 73 -6.08 14.66 -2.93
CA HIS A 73 -7.07 15.22 -3.83
C HIS A 73 -8.41 15.42 -3.11
N PRO A 74 -9.03 16.63 -3.12
CA PRO A 74 -10.21 16.93 -2.31
C PRO A 74 -11.45 16.07 -2.55
N LYS A 75 -11.51 15.39 -3.70
CA LYS A 75 -12.60 14.47 -4.10
C LYS A 75 -12.23 12.99 -4.00
N GLU A 76 -11.05 12.66 -3.47
CA GLU A 76 -10.66 11.30 -3.17
C GLU A 76 -11.36 10.85 -1.87
N ARG A 77 -11.49 9.53 -1.66
CA ARG A 77 -12.33 8.97 -0.59
C ARG A 77 -11.86 9.29 0.81
N LEU A 78 -10.56 9.30 1.05
CA LEU A 78 -10.00 9.64 2.34
C LEU A 78 -10.33 11.08 2.69
N GLN A 79 -10.20 12.00 1.73
CA GLN A 79 -10.59 13.40 1.91
C GLN A 79 -12.09 13.56 2.17
N LEU A 80 -12.96 12.87 1.42
CA LEU A 80 -14.39 12.96 1.69
C LEU A 80 -14.79 12.31 3.03
N ALA A 81 -14.14 11.22 3.44
CA ALA A 81 -14.37 10.60 4.74
C ALA A 81 -13.97 11.53 5.87
N LEU A 82 -12.80 12.17 5.78
CA LEU A 82 -12.34 13.19 6.74
C LEU A 82 -13.27 14.41 6.79
N GLN A 83 -13.80 14.86 5.64
CA GLN A 83 -14.77 15.96 5.60
C GLN A 83 -16.11 15.59 6.25
N LYS A 84 -16.55 14.34 6.13
CA LYS A 84 -17.77 13.83 6.79
C LYS A 84 -17.57 13.72 8.31
N GLU A 85 -16.44 13.17 8.75
CA GLU A 85 -16.08 13.07 10.17
C GLU A 85 -16.05 14.46 10.82
N LYS A 86 -15.45 15.47 10.15
CA LYS A 86 -15.45 16.88 10.60
C LYS A 86 -16.84 17.49 10.72
N ARG A 87 -17.85 16.96 10.02
CA ARG A 87 -19.25 17.39 10.11
C ARG A 87 -20.04 16.59 11.16
N GLY A 88 -19.36 15.74 11.94
CA GLY A 88 -19.99 14.88 12.95
C GLY A 88 -20.69 13.66 12.36
N ILE A 89 -20.44 13.32 11.09
CA ILE A 89 -20.98 12.11 10.45
C ILE A 89 -19.97 10.99 10.67
N ASP A 90 -20.33 10.02 11.50
CA ASP A 90 -19.53 8.80 11.66
C ASP A 90 -19.51 8.04 10.32
N CYS A 91 -18.30 7.91 9.79
CA CYS A 91 -18.03 7.16 8.59
C CYS A 91 -17.25 5.88 8.86
N GLY A 92 -16.87 5.60 10.12
CA GLY A 92 -16.03 4.46 10.50
C GLY A 92 -14.55 4.62 10.17
N LEU A 93 -14.07 5.86 9.97
CA LEU A 93 -12.67 6.12 9.62
C LEU A 93 -11.76 5.77 10.81
N PRO A 94 -10.68 4.98 10.61
CA PRO A 94 -9.78 4.65 11.68
C PRO A 94 -9.00 5.89 12.16
N PRO A 95 -8.35 5.80 13.34
CA PRO A 95 -7.47 6.86 13.83
C PRO A 95 -6.42 7.29 12.80
N PHE A 96 -5.87 6.36 12.04
CA PHE A 96 -4.89 6.66 10.99
C PHE A 96 -4.98 5.68 9.82
N VAL A 97 -4.64 6.17 8.62
CA VAL A 97 -4.67 5.37 7.39
C VAL A 97 -3.28 5.31 6.76
N VAL A 98 -2.78 4.10 6.52
CA VAL A 98 -1.58 3.89 5.69
C VAL A 98 -2.04 3.54 4.28
N VAL A 99 -1.50 4.24 3.28
CA VAL A 99 -1.87 4.07 1.88
C VAL A 99 -0.66 3.63 1.08
N ILE A 100 -0.81 2.53 0.34
CA ILE A 100 0.18 2.07 -0.63
C ILE A 100 -0.40 2.28 -2.03
N ASN A 101 0.23 3.16 -2.80
CA ASN A 101 -0.19 3.52 -4.15
C ASN A 101 0.85 3.01 -5.16
N LEU A 102 0.50 1.96 -5.90
CA LEU A 102 1.34 1.42 -6.97
C LEU A 102 0.94 2.07 -8.30
N TYR A 103 1.79 2.95 -8.83
CA TYR A 103 1.60 3.53 -10.15
C TYR A 103 2.04 2.54 -11.23
N ILE A 104 1.12 2.18 -12.12
CA ILE A 104 1.31 1.25 -13.23
C ILE A 104 1.41 2.06 -14.54
N PRO A 105 2.54 2.00 -15.27
CA PRO A 105 2.73 2.74 -16.51
C PRO A 105 1.74 2.33 -17.61
N GLY A 106 1.31 3.33 -18.37
CA GLY A 106 0.34 3.24 -19.46
C GLY A 106 0.92 3.50 -20.86
N PRO A 107 0.04 3.67 -21.87
CA PRO A 107 -1.42 3.85 -21.75
C PRO A 107 -2.25 2.53 -21.64
N PRO A 108 -3.42 2.55 -20.97
CA PRO A 108 -3.83 3.56 -19.97
C PRO A 108 -2.98 3.45 -18.68
N HIS A 109 -2.82 4.59 -18.00
CA HIS A 109 -2.08 4.70 -16.74
C HIS A 109 -2.99 4.36 -15.57
N TYR A 110 -2.53 3.53 -14.65
CA TYR A 110 -3.32 3.16 -13.48
C TYR A 110 -2.60 3.47 -12.17
N HIS A 111 -3.37 3.79 -11.14
CA HIS A 111 -2.95 3.79 -9.76
C HIS A 111 -3.71 2.69 -9.03
N SER A 112 -2.98 1.72 -8.50
CA SER A 112 -3.51 0.68 -7.63
C SER A 112 -3.31 1.12 -6.18
N VAL A 113 -4.38 1.57 -5.53
CA VAL A 113 -4.34 2.26 -4.24
C VAL A 113 -4.95 1.38 -3.16
N MET A 114 -4.14 0.97 -2.19
CA MET A 114 -4.54 0.12 -1.08
C MET A 114 -4.55 0.93 0.21
N TYR A 115 -5.67 0.92 0.92
CA TYR A 115 -5.87 1.70 2.14
C TYR A 115 -5.94 0.74 3.34
N PHE A 116 -5.03 0.92 4.29
CA PHE A 116 -4.92 0.10 5.48
C PHE A 116 -5.30 0.92 6.71
N ALA A 117 -6.21 0.39 7.51
CA ALA A 117 -6.56 0.93 8.82
C ALA A 117 -5.44 0.66 9.83
N VAL A 118 -5.11 1.69 10.59
CA VAL A 118 -4.36 1.57 11.83
C VAL A 118 -5.36 1.76 12.96
N ASP A 119 -5.79 0.64 13.55
CA ASP A 119 -6.81 0.62 14.60
C ASP A 119 -6.24 1.07 15.96
N ASP A 120 -4.95 0.77 16.23
CA ASP A 120 -4.22 1.23 17.41
C ASP A 120 -2.97 2.04 17.02
N LEU A 121 -2.97 3.33 17.37
CA LEU A 121 -1.85 4.25 17.11
C LEU A 121 -0.59 3.89 17.90
N ALA A 122 -0.71 3.24 19.06
CA ALA A 122 0.44 2.87 19.87
C ALA A 122 1.43 1.97 19.12
N GLU A 123 0.92 1.18 18.16
CA GLU A 123 1.72 0.31 17.30
C GLU A 123 2.59 1.07 16.29
N ILE A 124 2.23 2.30 15.92
CA ILE A 124 3.00 3.11 14.97
C ILE A 124 3.67 4.34 15.61
N GLU A 125 3.30 4.70 16.83
CA GLU A 125 3.86 5.84 17.57
C GLU A 125 5.03 5.45 18.50
N GLY A 126 5.58 4.24 18.36
CA GLY A 126 6.71 3.80 19.21
C GLY A 126 6.33 3.46 20.65
N LYS A 127 5.05 3.61 21.03
CA LYS A 127 4.56 3.49 22.41
C LYS A 127 4.55 2.07 22.95
N THR A 128 4.38 1.05 22.10
CA THR A 128 4.44 -0.36 22.54
C THR A 128 5.87 -0.84 22.81
N GLY A 129 6.89 -0.07 22.42
CA GLY A 129 8.31 -0.37 22.66
C GLY A 129 8.87 -1.54 21.85
N THR A 130 8.04 -2.21 21.03
CA THR A 130 8.45 -3.29 20.13
C THR A 130 9.45 -2.80 19.07
N PRO A 131 10.29 -3.69 18.48
CA PRO A 131 11.15 -3.31 17.36
C PRO A 131 10.36 -2.75 16.17
N PHE A 132 9.15 -3.24 15.94
CA PHE A 132 8.26 -2.73 14.89
C PHE A 132 7.80 -1.31 15.20
N SER A 133 7.26 -1.03 16.40
CA SER A 133 6.70 0.29 16.70
C SER A 133 7.73 1.41 16.62
N LYS A 134 8.96 1.18 17.09
CA LYS A 134 10.07 2.14 16.95
C LYS A 134 10.46 2.38 15.49
N LEU A 135 10.42 1.34 14.67
CA LEU A 135 10.67 1.45 13.23
C LEU A 135 9.53 2.20 12.54
N ALA A 136 8.29 1.87 12.88
CA ALA A 136 7.07 2.46 12.34
C ALA A 136 7.01 3.96 12.66
N GLU A 137 7.32 4.37 13.89
CA GLU A 137 7.35 5.77 14.30
C GLU A 137 8.29 6.58 13.41
N ARG A 138 9.53 6.11 13.26
CA ARG A 138 10.51 6.76 12.40
C ARG A 138 10.08 6.75 10.93
N PHE A 139 9.40 5.70 10.48
CA PHE A 139 8.96 5.56 9.09
C PHE A 139 7.78 6.48 8.75
N PHE A 140 6.72 6.48 9.57
CA PHE A 140 5.49 7.22 9.32
C PHE A 140 5.57 8.69 9.74
N PHE A 141 6.26 8.98 10.84
CA PHE A 141 6.30 10.33 11.43
C PHE A 141 7.64 11.06 11.26
N GLY A 142 8.71 10.34 10.92
CA GLY A 142 10.02 10.93 10.62
C GLY A 142 10.06 11.70 9.30
N GLN A 143 11.18 12.35 8.97
CA GLN A 143 11.33 13.18 7.75
C GLN A 143 12.40 12.67 6.78
N ASP A 144 12.96 11.47 7.03
CA ASP A 144 14.07 10.92 6.27
C ASP A 144 13.62 9.89 5.23
N ASP A 145 13.43 10.34 3.99
CA ASP A 145 13.06 9.49 2.86
C ASP A 145 14.15 8.47 2.50
N THR A 146 15.43 8.80 2.73
CA THR A 146 16.52 7.85 2.50
C THR A 146 16.39 6.67 3.45
N PHE A 147 16.04 6.93 4.70
CA PHE A 147 15.71 5.87 5.65
C PHE A 147 14.51 5.04 5.19
N ARG A 148 13.41 5.69 4.78
CA ARG A 148 12.19 4.99 4.29
C ARG A 148 12.51 4.03 3.14
N ASP A 149 13.32 4.49 2.17
CA ASP A 149 13.76 3.69 1.03
C ASP A 149 14.60 2.46 1.43
N ASN A 150 15.25 2.50 2.58
CA ASN A 150 16.11 1.43 3.10
C ASN A 150 15.39 0.42 3.99
N VAL A 151 14.14 0.66 4.39
CA VAL A 151 13.43 -0.20 5.35
C VAL A 151 12.13 -0.80 4.80
N PHE A 152 11.45 -0.12 3.88
CA PHE A 152 10.19 -0.62 3.33
C PHE A 152 10.40 -1.83 2.40
N LYS A 153 9.84 -2.98 2.79
CA LYS A 153 9.93 -4.24 2.05
C LYS A 153 8.57 -4.68 1.56
N LEU A 154 8.49 -5.04 0.28
CA LEU A 154 7.33 -5.69 -0.31
C LEU A 154 7.66 -7.17 -0.58
N PHE A 155 6.70 -8.03 -0.25
CA PHE A 155 6.77 -9.46 -0.46
C PHE A 155 5.81 -9.81 -1.60
N PRO A 156 6.28 -9.87 -2.87
CA PRO A 156 5.40 -10.21 -3.96
C PRO A 156 5.01 -11.69 -3.89
N ARG A 157 3.72 -11.99 -4.09
CA ARG A 157 3.20 -13.35 -4.23
C ARG A 157 2.09 -13.36 -5.27
N VAL A 158 2.24 -14.21 -6.28
CA VAL A 158 1.21 -14.47 -7.29
C VAL A 158 0.72 -15.90 -7.06
N SER A 159 -0.44 -16.05 -6.43
CA SER A 159 -1.09 -17.35 -6.21
C SER A 159 -1.60 -17.93 -7.53
N GLU A 160 -2.31 -17.10 -8.30
CA GLU A 160 -2.93 -17.46 -9.56
C GLU A 160 -2.45 -16.52 -10.67
N GLY A 161 -2.07 -17.07 -11.81
CA GLY A 161 -1.49 -16.32 -12.93
C GLY A 161 -0.72 -17.23 -13.89
N SER A 162 -0.37 -16.73 -15.08
CA SER A 162 0.40 -17.53 -16.04
C SER A 162 1.79 -17.86 -15.48
N PHE A 163 2.38 -18.97 -15.93
CA PHE A 163 3.76 -19.35 -15.53
C PHE A 163 4.76 -18.20 -15.78
N PHE A 164 4.60 -17.49 -16.89
CA PHE A 164 5.43 -16.35 -17.25
C PHE A 164 5.28 -15.17 -16.27
N VAL A 165 4.04 -14.84 -15.86
CA VAL A 165 3.79 -13.78 -14.87
C VAL A 165 4.36 -14.15 -13.50
N ARG A 166 4.14 -15.38 -13.02
CA ARG A 166 4.71 -15.86 -11.75
C ARG A 166 6.24 -15.79 -11.76
N LYS A 167 6.88 -16.22 -12.86
CA LYS A 167 8.34 -16.20 -13.00
C LYS A 167 8.89 -14.77 -13.08
N ALA A 168 8.19 -13.86 -13.76
CA ALA A 168 8.61 -12.48 -13.94
C ALA A 168 8.48 -11.64 -12.66
N VAL A 169 7.38 -11.80 -11.92
CA VAL A 169 7.16 -11.14 -10.63
C VAL A 169 8.08 -11.74 -9.55
N GLY A 170 8.24 -13.06 -9.56
CA GLY A 170 9.01 -13.80 -8.57
C GLY A 170 8.37 -13.78 -7.18
N SER A 171 9.08 -14.35 -6.21
CA SER A 171 8.65 -14.44 -4.80
C SER A 171 9.67 -13.87 -3.81
N THR A 172 10.70 -13.19 -4.32
CA THR A 172 11.79 -12.66 -3.49
C THR A 172 11.36 -11.34 -2.87
N PRO A 173 11.36 -11.21 -1.53
CA PRO A 173 11.10 -9.94 -0.87
C PRO A 173 12.13 -8.89 -1.28
N ALA A 174 11.69 -7.67 -1.55
CA ALA A 174 12.56 -6.60 -2.02
C ALA A 174 12.38 -5.33 -1.19
N LEU A 175 13.51 -4.68 -0.87
CA LEU A 175 13.51 -3.29 -0.44
C LEU A 175 13.12 -2.42 -1.64
N ILE A 176 11.89 -1.92 -1.64
CA ILE A 176 11.31 -1.31 -2.84
C ILE A 176 12.03 -0.01 -3.19
N GLY A 177 12.38 0.82 -2.21
CA GLY A 177 13.10 2.09 -2.45
C GLY A 177 14.49 1.94 -3.05
N LYS A 178 15.14 0.78 -2.86
CA LYS A 178 16.40 0.47 -3.54
C LYS A 178 16.23 0.11 -5.01
N ARG A 179 15.01 -0.25 -5.42
CA ARG A 179 14.72 -0.75 -6.76
C ARG A 179 13.90 0.24 -7.58
N LEU A 180 12.91 0.88 -6.98
CA LEU A 180 11.98 1.79 -7.63
C LEU A 180 11.98 3.14 -6.93
N LYS A 181 11.71 4.21 -7.68
CA LYS A 181 11.50 5.53 -7.09
C LYS A 181 10.20 5.50 -6.27
N GLN A 182 10.27 6.08 -5.08
CA GLN A 182 9.13 6.25 -4.18
C GLN A 182 8.93 7.73 -3.89
N TYR A 183 7.68 8.10 -3.64
CA TYR A 183 7.27 9.42 -3.17
C TYR A 183 6.43 9.22 -1.90
N TYR A 184 6.68 10.02 -0.87
CA TYR A 184 6.05 9.87 0.43
C TYR A 184 5.23 11.12 0.77
N TYR A 185 4.02 10.90 1.28
CA TYR A 185 3.10 11.96 1.67
C TYR A 185 2.64 11.69 3.09
N GLN A 186 3.08 12.54 4.01
CA GLN A 186 2.72 12.47 5.41
C GLN A 186 1.71 13.58 5.72
N ALA A 187 0.61 13.20 6.36
CA ALA A 187 -0.42 14.10 6.88
C ALA A 187 -0.86 13.63 8.27
N ASP A 188 -1.63 14.45 8.98
CA ASP A 188 -2.03 14.16 10.37
C ASP A 188 -2.82 12.86 10.53
N ARG A 189 -3.64 12.50 9.54
CA ARG A 189 -4.54 11.33 9.58
C ARG A 189 -4.16 10.23 8.61
N TYR A 190 -3.11 10.41 7.81
CA TYR A 190 -2.68 9.38 6.88
C TYR A 190 -1.23 9.51 6.42
N PHE A 191 -0.70 8.40 5.93
CA PHE A 191 0.59 8.35 5.25
C PHE A 191 0.43 7.60 3.93
N GLU A 192 0.79 8.21 2.80
CA GLU A 192 0.77 7.59 1.47
C GLU A 192 2.19 7.38 0.94
N VAL A 193 2.49 6.16 0.49
CA VAL A 193 3.67 5.86 -0.32
C VAL A 193 3.24 5.59 -1.76
N VAL A 194 3.75 6.39 -2.70
CA VAL A 194 3.57 6.19 -4.13
C VAL A 194 4.80 5.50 -4.70
N VAL A 195 4.63 4.27 -5.20
CA VAL A 195 5.69 3.47 -5.83
C VAL A 195 5.58 3.62 -7.34
N ASP A 196 6.61 4.20 -7.96
CA ASP A 196 6.68 4.36 -9.41
C ASP A 196 7.25 3.11 -10.08
N ILE A 197 6.38 2.24 -10.60
CA ILE A 197 6.79 1.02 -11.32
C ILE A 197 7.50 1.36 -12.63
N SER A 198 7.28 2.55 -13.19
CA SER A 198 7.91 2.99 -14.44
C SER A 198 9.38 3.41 -14.27
N SER A 199 9.80 3.70 -13.04
CA SER A 199 11.13 4.21 -12.72
C SER A 199 12.29 3.27 -13.08
N LYS A 200 12.01 1.99 -13.36
CA LYS A 200 13.01 1.04 -13.89
C LYS A 200 12.46 0.24 -15.09
N PRO A 201 13.28 0.06 -16.15
CA PRO A 201 12.89 -0.70 -17.34
C PRO A 201 12.41 -2.13 -17.02
N LYS A 202 13.09 -2.83 -16.10
CA LYS A 202 12.73 -4.21 -15.72
C LYS A 202 11.31 -4.30 -15.14
N ALA A 203 10.91 -3.34 -14.31
CA ALA A 203 9.60 -3.35 -13.68
C ALA A 203 8.49 -3.00 -14.70
N SER A 204 8.74 -2.02 -15.58
CA SER A 204 7.88 -1.74 -16.73
C SER A 204 7.69 -2.95 -17.65
N SER A 205 8.72 -3.77 -17.88
CA SER A 205 8.61 -4.98 -18.69
C SER A 205 7.71 -6.05 -18.06
N ILE A 206 7.77 -6.22 -16.73
CA ILE A 206 6.89 -7.15 -16.00
C ILE A 206 5.42 -6.73 -16.13
N VAL A 207 5.15 -5.42 -16.04
CA VAL A 207 3.80 -4.87 -16.26
C VAL A 207 3.31 -5.16 -17.67
N LYS A 208 4.14 -4.93 -18.70
CA LYS A 208 3.78 -5.23 -20.09
C LYS A 208 3.44 -6.70 -20.29
N LEU A 209 4.24 -7.60 -19.70
CA LEU A 209 3.97 -9.04 -19.74
C LEU A 209 2.65 -9.40 -19.05
N SER A 210 2.31 -8.69 -17.98
CA SER A 210 1.07 -8.93 -17.21
C SER A 210 -0.17 -8.32 -17.88
N LYS A 211 -0.01 -7.32 -18.77
CA LYS A 211 -1.09 -6.72 -19.58
C LYS A 211 -1.36 -7.46 -20.90
N GLY A 212 -0.39 -8.24 -21.38
CA GLY A 212 -0.41 -8.90 -22.69
C GLY A 212 -1.03 -10.30 -22.72
N PHE A 213 -1.68 -10.71 -21.62
CA PHE A 213 -2.52 -11.90 -21.51
C PHE A 213 -3.88 -11.49 -20.96
#